data_AF-G9N2E3-F1
#
_entry.id   AF-G9N2E3-F1
#
_cell.length_a   1.000
_cell.length_b   1.000
_cell.length_c   1.000
_cell.angle_alpha   90.00
_cell.angle_beta   90.00
_cell.angle_gamma   90.00
#
_symmetry.space_group_name_H-M   'P 1'
#
loop_
_entity.id
_entity.type
_entity.pdbx_description
1 polymer ?
#
loop_
_entity_poly.entity_id
_entity_poly.type
_entity_poly.pdbx_seq_one_letter_code
_entity_poly.pdbx_strand_id
1 'polypeptide(L)'
;MLTNMVLGQITGYPKMLVLGDRLPPFIHAPCYIDETLAPECGEMGKHQCLPKRLAICASLVDMFYSRTDANADFVWQTIYSEGQRLHEEYKSLDPYGQLAALQAVIIYILLQAQDPETAERNGANALLLVMTELFTCLTESIDWDACDFMERPDRQQWVLRESLRRIVALLGLVELLFEGLIPPHAAQANPPYKNFRSTPLPCQRDLWEARTNRSWRRELKLYLSGWTSHEVLTVGDLLELDDAGCFKNTWNNQQAYSKLPDAVNWCGNSDSLGMLIWMVLPFQRWRKKDARW
;
A
#
# COMPACT_ATOMS: atom_id res chain seq x y z
N MET A 1 11.13 -19.39 -4.97
CA MET A 1 12.09 -18.31 -5.26
C MET A 1 11.39 -16.95 -5.37
N LEU A 2 10.45 -16.76 -6.29
CA LEU A 2 9.74 -15.49 -6.48
C LEU A 2 8.89 -15.05 -5.27
N THR A 3 8.17 -15.96 -4.60
CA THR A 3 7.45 -15.68 -3.34
C THR A 3 8.37 -15.12 -2.25
N ASN A 4 9.54 -15.72 -2.05
CA ASN A 4 10.52 -15.27 -1.06
C ASN A 4 11.12 -13.90 -1.42
N MET A 5 11.27 -13.59 -2.72
CA MET A 5 11.71 -12.27 -3.17
C MET A 5 10.66 -11.20 -2.87
N VAL A 6 9.40 -11.43 -3.23
CA VAL A 6 8.31 -10.47 -2.95
C VAL A 6 8.12 -10.30 -1.44
N LEU A 7 8.19 -11.40 -0.68
CA LEU A 7 8.16 -11.39 0.76
C LEU A 7 9.27 -10.52 1.36
N GLY A 8 10.52 -10.74 0.94
CA GLY A 8 11.67 -9.97 1.42
C GLY A 8 11.57 -8.48 1.10
N GLN A 9 10.92 -8.10 -0.02
CA GLN A 9 10.66 -6.70 -0.34
C GLN A 9 9.59 -6.10 0.59
N ILE A 10 8.47 -6.80 0.80
CA ILE A 10 7.38 -6.35 1.67
C ILE A 10 7.84 -6.21 3.12
N THR A 11 8.60 -7.18 3.65
CA THR A 11 9.15 -7.12 5.01
C THR A 11 10.29 -6.12 5.16
N GLY A 12 10.83 -5.59 4.06
CA GLY A 12 11.79 -4.50 4.05
C GLY A 12 11.18 -3.11 4.29
N TYR A 13 9.86 -2.95 4.14
CA TYR A 13 9.20 -1.65 4.25
C TYR A 13 9.35 -0.97 5.62
N PRO A 14 9.25 -1.66 6.78
CA PRO A 14 9.58 -1.03 8.06
C PRO A 14 10.96 -0.39 8.05
N LYS A 15 11.99 -1.06 7.51
CA LYS A 15 13.33 -0.51 7.44
C LYS A 15 13.42 0.75 6.57
N MET A 16 12.64 0.83 5.48
CA MET A 16 12.57 2.04 4.64
C MET A 16 12.11 3.28 5.43
N LEU A 17 11.21 3.12 6.41
CA LEU A 17 10.69 4.22 7.23
C LEU A 17 11.81 4.95 7.99
N VAL A 18 12.88 4.25 8.38
CA VAL A 18 13.99 4.81 9.20
C VAL A 18 15.26 5.13 8.39
N LEU A 19 15.45 4.51 7.22
CA LEU A 19 16.62 4.76 6.35
C LEU A 19 16.53 6.09 5.57
N GLY A 20 15.33 6.62 5.36
CA GLY A 20 15.09 8.03 5.02
C GLY A 20 15.10 8.43 3.55
N ASP A 21 15.74 7.68 2.64
CA ASP A 21 15.83 8.05 1.21
C ASP A 21 14.48 7.89 0.48
N ARG A 22 13.74 6.82 0.78
CA ARG A 22 12.40 6.56 0.26
C ARG A 22 11.54 5.98 1.37
N LEU A 23 10.33 6.52 1.52
CA LEU A 23 9.32 5.97 2.43
C LEU A 23 8.69 4.69 1.84
N PRO A 24 8.09 3.84 2.68
CA PRO A 24 7.27 2.71 2.23
C PRO A 24 6.28 3.14 1.13
N PRO A 25 5.98 2.30 0.12
CA PRO A 25 5.25 2.69 -1.09
C PRO A 25 3.73 2.90 -0.87
N PHE A 26 3.33 3.13 0.38
CA PHE A 26 1.98 3.49 0.82
C PHE A 26 2.00 4.67 1.80
N ILE A 27 3.16 5.30 2.03
CA ILE A 27 3.35 6.50 2.85
C ILE A 27 3.97 7.60 1.97
N HIS A 28 3.26 8.71 1.80
CA HIS A 28 3.75 9.87 1.07
C HIS A 28 4.27 10.94 2.04
N ALA A 29 5.42 11.53 1.74
CA ALA A 29 6.02 12.55 2.60
C ALA A 29 5.20 13.87 2.56
N PRO A 30 4.88 14.49 3.72
CA PRO A 30 4.22 15.79 3.74
C PRO A 30 5.01 16.90 3.03
N CYS A 31 6.35 16.88 3.13
CA CYS A 31 7.22 17.84 2.45
C CYS A 31 7.13 17.77 0.91
N TYR A 32 6.61 16.68 0.34
CA TYR A 32 6.37 16.61 -1.09
C TYR A 32 5.09 17.34 -1.49
N ILE A 33 4.11 17.44 -0.60
CA ILE A 33 2.85 18.17 -0.83
C ILE A 33 3.09 19.67 -0.70
N ASP A 34 3.78 20.06 0.37
CA ASP A 34 4.19 21.43 0.66
C ASP A 34 5.65 21.46 1.10
N GLU A 35 6.50 21.97 0.21
CA GLU A 35 7.96 22.06 0.38
C GLU A 35 8.36 22.97 1.55
N THR A 36 7.47 23.87 1.99
CA THR A 36 7.75 24.80 3.10
C THR A 36 7.69 24.11 4.46
N LEU A 37 7.06 22.94 4.57
CA LEU A 37 6.88 22.22 5.84
C LEU A 37 8.20 21.69 6.42
N ALA A 38 9.15 21.29 5.55
CA ALA A 38 10.44 20.78 5.99
C ALA A 38 11.48 20.87 4.85
N PRO A 39 12.10 22.04 4.65
CA PRO A 39 13.07 22.25 3.58
C PRO A 39 14.31 21.35 3.75
N GLU A 40 14.69 21.03 4.99
CA GLU A 40 15.85 20.22 5.32
C GLU A 40 15.70 18.72 4.95
N CYS A 41 14.46 18.23 4.75
CA CYS A 41 14.21 16.83 4.37
C CYS A 41 14.95 16.43 3.09
N GLY A 42 15.00 17.34 2.10
CA GLY A 42 15.64 17.09 0.82
C GLY A 42 17.17 17.00 0.92
N GLU A 43 17.77 17.81 1.80
CA GLU A 43 19.22 17.87 1.99
C GLU A 43 19.74 16.71 2.84
N MET A 44 18.99 16.33 3.88
CA MET A 44 19.39 15.29 4.82
C MET A 44 19.10 13.87 4.31
N GLY A 45 18.35 13.72 3.22
CA GLY A 45 17.88 12.42 2.73
C GLY A 45 17.07 11.66 3.78
N LYS A 46 16.37 12.39 4.66
CA LYS A 46 15.56 11.85 5.76
C LYS A 46 14.32 12.71 5.98
N HIS A 47 13.16 12.06 6.03
CA HIS A 47 11.89 12.74 6.24
C HIS A 47 11.64 13.04 7.73
N GLN A 48 11.97 14.26 8.17
CA GLN A 48 11.60 14.77 9.49
C GLN A 48 10.15 15.29 9.56
N CYS A 49 9.51 15.45 8.40
CA CYS A 49 8.14 15.95 8.26
C CYS A 49 7.05 14.90 8.55
N LEU A 50 7.37 13.76 9.16
CA LEU A 50 6.38 12.72 9.41
C LEU A 50 5.34 13.22 10.43
N PRO A 51 4.03 12.97 10.21
CA PRO A 51 3.01 13.20 11.22
C PRO A 51 3.34 12.47 12.53
N LYS A 52 2.92 13.00 13.68
CA LYS A 52 3.24 12.47 15.02
C LYS A 52 3.16 10.94 15.13
N ARG A 53 2.10 10.34 14.58
CA ARG A 53 1.85 8.88 14.63
C ARG A 53 2.90 8.08 13.86
N LEU A 54 3.30 8.56 12.68
CA LEU A 54 4.36 7.95 11.88
C LEU A 54 5.75 8.25 12.44
N ALA A 55 5.96 9.39 13.08
CA ALA A 55 7.20 9.70 13.79
C ALA A 55 7.41 8.77 15.00
N ILE A 56 6.36 8.50 15.79
CA ILE A 56 6.39 7.50 16.87
C ILE A 56 6.66 6.11 16.29
N CYS A 57 5.95 5.75 15.21
CA CYS A 57 6.17 4.48 14.50
C CYS A 57 7.63 4.33 14.04
N ALA A 58 8.23 5.36 13.45
CA ALA A 58 9.63 5.35 13.02
C ALA A 58 10.59 5.12 14.20
N SER A 59 10.36 5.77 15.35
CA SER A 59 11.15 5.54 16.56
C SER A 59 11.03 4.11 17.10
N LEU A 60 9.83 3.51 17.04
CA LEU A 60 9.62 2.12 17.46
C LEU A 60 10.23 1.11 16.50
N VAL A 61 10.21 1.41 15.20
CA VAL A 61 10.93 0.63 14.19
C VAL A 61 12.45 0.68 14.43
N ASP A 62 13.00 1.85 14.74
CA ASP A 62 14.43 1.99 15.06
C ASP A 62 14.79 1.18 16.32
N MET A 63 13.96 1.32 17.37
CA MET A 63 14.07 0.52 18.60
C MET A 63 14.04 -0.98 18.31
N PHE A 64 13.11 -1.43 17.46
CA PHE A 64 13.02 -2.82 17.00
C PHE A 64 14.33 -3.29 16.36
N TYR A 65 14.88 -2.55 15.41
CA TYR A 65 16.11 -2.96 14.72
C TYR A 65 17.37 -2.85 15.60
N SER A 66 17.34 -2.04 16.66
CA SER A 66 18.42 -1.90 17.65
C SER A 66 18.32 -2.84 18.86
N ARG A 67 17.24 -3.64 18.95
CA ARG A 67 16.95 -4.47 20.12
C ARG A 67 18.01 -5.55 20.33
N THR A 68 18.15 -5.97 21.58
CA THR A 68 18.95 -7.13 22.00
C THR A 68 18.02 -8.17 22.62
N ASP A 69 18.50 -9.40 22.80
CA ASP A 69 17.71 -10.45 23.45
C ASP A 69 17.24 -10.04 24.85
N ALA A 70 18.00 -9.20 25.54
CA ALA A 70 17.67 -8.71 26.88
C ALA A 70 16.49 -7.72 26.92
N ASN A 71 16.18 -7.02 25.81
CA ASN A 71 15.11 -6.04 25.77
C ASN A 71 14.03 -6.32 24.70
N ALA A 72 14.13 -7.44 23.97
CA ALA A 72 13.21 -7.77 22.89
C ALA A 72 11.73 -7.79 23.33
N ASP A 73 11.43 -8.37 24.49
CA ASP A 73 10.07 -8.43 25.03
C ASP A 73 9.52 -7.05 25.37
N PHE A 74 10.36 -6.16 25.93
CA PHE A 74 9.97 -4.78 26.23
C PHE A 74 9.67 -3.99 24.96
N VAL A 75 10.49 -4.16 23.91
CA VAL A 75 10.26 -3.50 22.62
C VAL A 75 8.93 -3.95 22.01
N TRP A 76 8.65 -5.26 22.04
CA TRP A 76 7.36 -5.78 21.57
C TRP A 76 6.18 -5.24 22.37
N GLN A 77 6.25 -5.25 23.71
CA GLN A 77 5.21 -4.67 24.56
C GLN A 77 4.93 -3.20 24.20
N THR A 78 5.98 -2.43 23.92
CA THR A 78 5.86 -1.03 23.53
C THR A 78 5.18 -0.86 22.17
N ILE A 79 5.55 -1.67 21.17
CA ILE A 79 4.92 -1.68 19.83
C ILE A 79 3.42 -1.98 19.94
N TYR A 80 3.05 -3.02 20.69
CA TYR A 80 1.66 -3.42 20.85
C TYR A 80 0.84 -2.43 21.67
N SER A 81 1.43 -1.85 22.72
CA SER A 81 0.80 -0.77 23.49
C SER A 81 0.51 0.45 22.62
N GLU A 82 1.42 0.81 21.71
CA GLU A 82 1.18 1.90 20.76
C GLU A 82 0.08 1.53 19.77
N GLY A 83 0.05 0.29 19.26
CA GLY A 83 -1.06 -0.21 18.43
C GLY A 83 -2.42 -0.08 19.11
N GLN A 84 -2.50 -0.42 20.40
CA GLN A 84 -3.71 -0.27 21.21
C GLN A 84 -4.08 1.22 21.42
N ARG A 85 -3.12 2.09 21.68
CA ARG A 85 -3.36 3.53 21.77
C ARG A 85 -3.93 4.11 20.47
N LEU A 86 -3.40 3.67 19.31
CA LEU A 86 -3.93 4.06 18.00
C LEU A 86 -5.37 3.60 17.82
N HIS A 87 -5.72 2.40 18.30
CA HIS A 87 -7.08 1.85 18.27
C HIS A 87 -8.07 2.62 19.15
N GLU A 88 -7.63 3.14 20.30
CA GLU A 88 -8.50 3.92 21.19
C GLU A 88 -8.78 5.32 20.62
N GLU A 89 -7.82 5.89 19.88
CA GLU A 89 -7.90 7.27 19.39
C GLU A 89 -8.54 7.40 18.00
N TYR A 90 -8.53 6.38 17.14
CA TYR A 90 -8.74 6.58 15.69
C TYR A 90 -10.09 7.21 15.30
N LYS A 91 -11.16 6.90 16.04
CA LYS A 91 -12.50 7.44 15.76
C LYS A 91 -12.60 8.95 15.96
N SER A 92 -11.68 9.53 16.75
CA SER A 92 -11.62 10.98 17.01
C SER A 92 -10.74 11.74 16.01
N LEU A 93 -10.05 11.04 15.12
CA LEU A 93 -9.11 11.62 14.17
C LEU A 93 -9.80 12.07 12.89
N ASP A 94 -9.21 13.07 12.26
CA ASP A 94 -9.51 13.39 10.87
C ASP A 94 -9.02 12.28 9.92
N PRO A 95 -9.46 12.27 8.65
CA PRO A 95 -9.10 11.19 7.72
C PRO A 95 -7.58 11.05 7.51
N TYR A 96 -6.83 12.14 7.60
CA TYR A 96 -5.36 12.12 7.48
C TYR A 96 -4.69 11.48 8.70
N GLY A 97 -5.18 11.77 9.91
CA GLY A 97 -4.74 11.13 11.14
C GLY A 97 -5.09 9.64 11.20
N GLN A 98 -6.28 9.27 10.69
CA GLN A 98 -6.69 7.88 10.53
C GLN A 98 -5.78 7.12 9.56
N LEU A 99 -5.47 7.71 8.40
CA LEU A 99 -4.50 7.13 7.45
C LEU A 99 -3.13 6.91 8.11
N ALA A 100 -2.62 7.91 8.84
CA ALA A 100 -1.33 7.78 9.52
C ALA A 100 -1.34 6.67 10.61
N ALA A 101 -2.45 6.50 11.32
CA ALA A 101 -2.63 5.41 12.27
C ALA A 101 -2.67 4.04 11.57
N LEU A 102 -3.42 3.92 10.49
CA LEU A 102 -3.50 2.70 9.67
C LEU A 102 -2.12 2.30 9.11
N GLN A 103 -1.39 3.27 8.55
CA GLN A 103 -0.03 3.07 8.04
C GLN A 103 0.93 2.58 9.14
N ALA A 104 0.86 3.16 10.35
CA ALA A 104 1.67 2.71 11.48
C ALA A 104 1.36 1.26 11.89
N VAL A 105 0.08 0.91 11.99
CA VAL A 105 -0.34 -0.47 12.33
C VAL A 105 0.10 -1.47 11.27
N ILE A 106 0.01 -1.13 9.98
CA ILE A 106 0.54 -1.97 8.90
C ILE A 106 2.05 -2.18 9.05
N ILE A 107 2.81 -1.14 9.41
CA ILE A 107 4.25 -1.28 9.67
C ILE A 107 4.50 -2.24 10.84
N TYR A 108 3.74 -2.18 11.93
CA TYR A 108 3.86 -3.11 13.04
C TYR A 108 3.53 -4.56 12.64
N ILE A 109 2.52 -4.77 11.80
CA ILE A 109 2.21 -6.09 11.23
C ILE A 109 3.39 -6.61 10.40
N LEU A 110 4.02 -5.75 9.59
CA LEU A 110 5.19 -6.10 8.78
C LEU A 110 6.44 -6.38 9.62
N LEU A 111 6.58 -5.73 10.79
CA LEU A 111 7.60 -6.10 11.78
C LEU A 111 7.32 -7.50 12.36
N GLN A 112 6.07 -7.77 12.76
CA GLN A 112 5.70 -9.08 13.33
C GLN A 112 5.85 -10.21 12.32
N ALA A 113 5.62 -9.94 11.02
CA ALA A 113 5.85 -10.90 9.94
C ALA A 113 7.33 -11.30 9.77
N GLN A 114 8.28 -10.51 10.30
CA GLN A 114 9.71 -10.86 10.33
C GLN A 114 10.08 -11.78 11.50
N ASP A 115 9.19 -11.94 12.48
CA ASP A 115 9.39 -12.74 13.70
C ASP A 115 8.15 -13.59 13.98
N PRO A 116 7.82 -14.57 13.11
CA PRO A 116 6.57 -15.33 13.22
C PRO A 116 6.50 -16.21 14.48
N GLU A 117 7.64 -16.59 15.05
CA GLU A 117 7.73 -17.44 16.25
C GLU A 117 7.14 -16.75 17.50
N THR A 118 7.21 -15.41 17.56
CA THR A 118 6.67 -14.63 18.67
C THR A 118 5.24 -14.14 18.43
N ALA A 119 4.65 -14.41 17.26
CA ALA A 119 3.38 -13.80 16.84
C ALA A 119 2.19 -14.17 17.74
N GLU A 120 2.07 -15.42 18.15
CA GLU A 120 1.00 -15.86 19.05
C GLU A 120 1.18 -15.23 20.44
N ARG A 121 2.41 -15.32 20.97
CA ARG A 121 2.78 -14.78 22.29
C ARG A 121 2.55 -13.28 22.39
N ASN A 122 2.87 -12.54 21.34
CA ASN A 122 2.70 -11.10 21.28
C ASN A 122 1.25 -10.69 20.97
N GLY A 123 0.39 -11.63 20.55
CA GLY A 123 -1.01 -11.34 20.22
C GLY A 123 -1.19 -10.66 18.86
N ALA A 124 -0.48 -11.09 17.82
CA ALA A 124 -0.54 -10.53 16.45
C ALA A 124 -1.98 -10.36 15.89
N ASN A 125 -2.92 -11.20 16.31
CA ASN A 125 -4.33 -11.08 15.96
C ASN A 125 -4.95 -9.73 16.37
N ALA A 126 -4.48 -9.12 17.46
CA ALA A 126 -4.94 -7.80 17.89
C ALA A 126 -4.57 -6.72 16.86
N LEU A 127 -3.33 -6.73 16.34
CA LEU A 127 -2.91 -5.77 15.31
C LEU A 127 -3.72 -5.92 14.01
N LEU A 128 -4.03 -7.15 13.62
CA LEU A 128 -4.88 -7.43 12.44
C LEU A 128 -6.31 -6.90 12.62
N LEU A 129 -6.88 -7.06 13.82
CA LEU A 129 -8.20 -6.52 14.16
C LEU A 129 -8.19 -4.99 14.11
N VAL A 130 -7.20 -4.35 14.74
CA VAL A 130 -7.04 -2.90 14.74
C VAL A 130 -6.89 -2.36 13.32
N MET A 131 -6.07 -3.00 12.48
CA MET A 131 -5.91 -2.66 11.06
C MET A 131 -7.25 -2.72 10.32
N THR A 132 -8.02 -3.78 10.52
CA THR A 132 -9.33 -3.98 9.87
C THR A 132 -10.33 -2.89 10.27
N GLU A 133 -10.39 -2.54 11.55
CA GLU A 133 -11.28 -1.48 12.04
C GLU A 133 -10.90 -0.09 11.52
N LEU A 134 -9.61 0.26 11.59
CA LEU A 134 -9.06 1.50 11.05
C LEU A 134 -9.37 1.64 9.55
N PHE A 135 -9.10 0.57 8.79
CA PHE A 135 -9.37 0.54 7.35
C PHE A 135 -10.87 0.75 7.08
N THR A 136 -11.73 -0.03 7.75
CA THR A 136 -13.19 0.05 7.58
C THR A 136 -13.69 1.47 7.81
N CYS A 137 -13.34 2.06 8.96
CA CYS A 137 -13.73 3.43 9.31
C CYS A 137 -13.27 4.45 8.27
N LEU A 138 -12.04 4.32 7.77
CA LEU A 138 -11.49 5.24 6.79
C LEU A 138 -12.23 5.14 5.44
N THR A 139 -12.55 3.92 5.00
CA THR A 139 -13.26 3.68 3.73
C THR A 139 -14.77 3.95 3.76
N GLU A 140 -15.39 4.05 4.94
CA GLU A 140 -16.77 4.54 5.05
C GLU A 140 -16.89 6.02 4.68
N SER A 141 -15.81 6.79 4.85
CA SER A 141 -15.80 8.24 4.65
C SER A 141 -15.10 8.69 3.35
N ILE A 142 -14.32 7.80 2.73
CA ILE A 142 -13.52 8.10 1.54
C ILE A 142 -13.84 7.12 0.43
N ASP A 143 -14.29 7.68 -0.68
CA ASP A 143 -14.34 6.99 -1.97
C ASP A 143 -12.91 6.85 -2.54
N TRP A 144 -12.23 5.77 -2.17
CA TRP A 144 -10.81 5.54 -2.45
C TRP A 144 -10.58 4.91 -3.83
N ASP A 145 -11.60 4.25 -4.39
CA ASP A 145 -11.60 3.61 -5.71
C ASP A 145 -12.09 4.52 -6.84
N ALA A 146 -12.70 5.68 -6.52
CA ALA A 146 -13.10 6.64 -7.56
C ALA A 146 -11.94 7.27 -8.36
N CYS A 147 -12.23 7.42 -9.65
CA CYS A 147 -11.51 8.23 -10.64
C CYS A 147 -11.85 9.73 -10.50
N ASP A 148 -11.27 10.45 -9.55
CA ASP A 148 -11.50 11.90 -9.45
C ASP A 148 -10.28 12.71 -9.92
N PHE A 149 -9.99 12.62 -11.22
CA PHE A 149 -8.97 13.44 -11.88
C PHE A 149 -9.56 14.59 -12.70
N MET A 150 -10.89 14.71 -12.74
CA MET A 150 -11.62 15.55 -13.69
C MET A 150 -11.81 16.99 -13.19
N GLU A 151 -11.76 17.23 -11.88
CA GLU A 151 -11.82 18.58 -11.30
C GLU A 151 -10.56 18.83 -10.47
N ARG A 152 -9.81 19.90 -10.81
CA ARG A 152 -8.57 20.39 -10.17
C ARG A 152 -8.20 19.65 -8.87
N PRO A 153 -7.51 18.49 -8.97
CA PRO A 153 -7.44 17.60 -7.82
C PRO A 153 -6.60 18.25 -6.73
N ASP A 154 -7.17 18.32 -5.54
CA ASP A 154 -6.41 18.66 -4.35
C ASP A 154 -5.38 17.56 -4.12
N ARG A 155 -4.10 17.94 -4.07
CA ARG A 155 -3.01 16.96 -3.99
C ARG A 155 -3.06 16.19 -2.68
N GLN A 156 -3.46 16.84 -1.59
CA GLN A 156 -3.53 16.20 -0.28
C GLN A 156 -4.64 15.13 -0.25
N GLN A 157 -5.82 15.45 -0.78
CA GLN A 157 -6.90 14.49 -0.95
C GLN A 157 -6.55 13.36 -1.93
N TRP A 158 -5.85 13.68 -3.03
CA TRP A 158 -5.36 12.67 -3.96
C TRP A 158 -4.38 11.70 -3.29
N VAL A 159 -3.43 12.20 -2.51
CA VAL A 159 -2.47 11.38 -1.74
C VAL A 159 -3.20 10.46 -0.76
N LEU A 160 -4.24 10.95 -0.09
CA LEU A 160 -5.06 10.14 0.82
C LEU A 160 -5.70 8.93 0.12
N ARG A 161 -6.37 9.15 -1.02
CA ARG A 161 -6.98 8.08 -1.82
C ARG A 161 -5.95 7.13 -2.41
N GLU A 162 -4.86 7.68 -2.93
CA GLU A 162 -3.77 6.89 -3.53
C GLU A 162 -3.06 6.02 -2.48
N SER A 163 -2.86 6.54 -1.27
CA SER A 163 -2.29 5.77 -0.16
C SER A 163 -3.19 4.59 0.22
N LEU A 164 -4.51 4.79 0.23
CA LEU A 164 -5.48 3.71 0.45
C LEU A 164 -5.43 2.65 -0.66
N ARG A 165 -5.40 3.06 -1.95
CA ARG A 165 -5.24 2.11 -3.07
C ARG A 165 -3.96 1.29 -2.94
N ARG A 166 -2.85 1.91 -2.55
CA ARG A 166 -1.56 1.25 -2.29
C ARG A 166 -1.61 0.29 -1.10
N ILE A 167 -2.34 0.65 -0.04
CA ILE A 167 -2.58 -0.24 1.11
C ILE A 167 -3.39 -1.48 0.67
N VAL A 168 -4.48 -1.30 -0.10
CA VAL A 168 -5.28 -2.43 -0.58
C VAL A 168 -4.47 -3.34 -1.50
N ALA A 169 -3.66 -2.77 -2.39
CA ALA A 169 -2.73 -3.54 -3.23
C ALA A 169 -1.73 -4.34 -2.38
N LEU A 170 -1.15 -3.73 -1.34
CA LEU A 170 -0.24 -4.41 -0.42
C LEU A 170 -0.94 -5.55 0.35
N LEU A 171 -2.12 -5.31 0.91
CA LEU A 171 -2.87 -6.33 1.64
C LEU A 171 -3.26 -7.49 0.72
N GLY A 172 -3.64 -7.20 -0.53
CA GLY A 172 -3.91 -8.21 -1.54
C GLY A 172 -2.68 -9.05 -1.92
N LEU A 173 -1.49 -8.43 -1.97
CA LEU A 173 -0.23 -9.17 -2.14
C LEU A 173 0.05 -10.09 -0.95
N VAL A 174 -0.16 -9.59 0.28
CA VAL A 174 0.02 -10.38 1.50
C VAL A 174 -0.96 -11.56 1.51
N GLU A 175 -2.25 -11.35 1.25
CA GLU A 175 -3.24 -12.43 1.18
C GLU A 175 -2.88 -13.47 0.09
N LEU A 176 -2.43 -13.02 -1.08
CA LEU A 176 -2.04 -13.92 -2.15
C LEU A 176 -0.85 -14.81 -1.76
N LEU A 177 0.17 -14.23 -1.13
CA LEU A 177 1.44 -14.90 -0.88
C LEU A 177 1.45 -15.68 0.44
N PHE A 178 0.57 -15.34 1.37
CA PHE A 178 0.48 -15.96 2.68
C PHE A 178 -0.90 -16.56 2.93
N GLU A 179 -1.16 -17.71 2.32
CA GLU A 179 -2.30 -18.55 2.70
C GLU A 179 -2.20 -18.86 4.21
N GLY A 180 -3.12 -18.30 5.01
CA GLY A 180 -3.21 -18.53 6.45
C GLY A 180 -2.63 -17.45 7.39
N LEU A 181 -2.01 -16.37 6.90
CA LEU A 181 -1.59 -15.24 7.78
C LEU A 181 -2.77 -14.43 8.30
N ILE A 182 -3.84 -14.34 7.51
CA ILE A 182 -5.08 -13.71 7.92
C ILE A 182 -6.01 -14.85 8.33
N PRO A 183 -6.36 -14.98 9.62
CA PRO A 183 -7.20 -16.07 10.10
C PRO A 183 -8.53 -16.11 9.32
N PRO A 184 -9.10 -17.29 9.03
CA PRO A 184 -10.40 -17.41 8.38
C PRO A 184 -11.51 -16.60 9.07
N HIS A 185 -11.39 -16.39 10.38
CA HIS A 185 -12.33 -15.60 11.18
C HIS A 185 -12.23 -14.09 10.92
N ALA A 186 -11.03 -13.58 10.60
CA ALA A 186 -10.84 -12.21 10.10
C ALA A 186 -11.32 -12.06 8.64
N ALA A 187 -11.38 -13.17 7.88
CA ALA A 187 -11.96 -13.23 6.55
C ALA A 187 -13.51 -13.39 6.52
N GLN A 188 -14.16 -13.69 7.66
CA GLN A 188 -15.62 -13.76 7.75
C GLN A 188 -16.28 -12.38 7.77
N ALA A 189 -15.54 -11.35 8.22
CA ALA A 189 -15.91 -9.96 8.02
C ALA A 189 -15.40 -9.54 6.64
N ASN A 190 -16.22 -9.73 5.58
CA ASN A 190 -15.99 -9.24 4.20
C ASN A 190 -14.68 -8.44 4.06
N PRO A 191 -13.52 -9.10 3.85
CA PRO A 191 -12.26 -8.41 3.96
C PRO A 191 -12.25 -7.25 2.95
N PRO A 192 -11.73 -6.09 3.34
CA PRO A 192 -11.83 -4.89 2.51
C PRO A 192 -11.21 -5.06 1.12
N TYR A 193 -10.24 -5.97 1.01
CA TYR A 193 -9.62 -6.42 -0.24
C TYR A 193 -10.43 -7.58 -0.84
N LYS A 194 -11.67 -7.31 -1.28
CA LYS A 194 -12.43 -8.29 -2.07
C LYS A 194 -11.64 -8.66 -3.32
N ASN A 195 -11.27 -9.93 -3.44
CA ASN A 195 -10.67 -10.56 -4.63
C ASN A 195 -9.52 -9.74 -5.24
N PHE A 196 -8.28 -10.20 -5.07
CA PHE A 196 -7.09 -9.54 -5.63
C PHE A 196 -7.23 -9.10 -7.10
N ARG A 197 -8.05 -9.80 -7.91
CA ARG A 197 -8.37 -9.40 -9.28
C ARG A 197 -9.10 -8.05 -9.40
N SER A 198 -10.00 -7.72 -8.48
CA SER A 198 -10.72 -6.44 -8.48
C SER A 198 -9.94 -5.29 -7.85
N THR A 199 -8.76 -5.56 -7.27
CA THR A 199 -7.94 -4.52 -6.65
C THR A 199 -7.50 -3.49 -7.70
N PRO A 200 -7.76 -2.18 -7.48
CA PRO A 200 -7.25 -1.13 -8.36
C PRO A 200 -5.72 -1.08 -8.30
N LEU A 201 -5.10 -0.78 -9.44
CA LEU A 201 -3.66 -0.59 -9.52
C LEU A 201 -3.27 0.74 -8.85
N PRO A 202 -2.10 0.79 -8.18
CA PRO A 202 -1.53 2.05 -7.76
C PRO A 202 -1.23 2.92 -8.98
N CYS A 203 -1.18 4.24 -8.78
CA CYS A 203 -0.78 5.16 -9.84
C CYS A 203 0.67 4.92 -10.31
N GLN A 204 1.02 5.54 -11.43
CA GLN A 204 2.37 5.49 -11.99
C GLN A 204 3.40 6.12 -11.05
N ARG A 205 4.64 5.62 -11.15
CA ARG A 205 5.79 6.06 -10.35
C ARG A 205 5.95 7.57 -10.36
N ASP A 206 5.93 8.19 -11.53
CA ASP A 206 6.24 9.61 -11.65
C ASP A 206 5.19 10.50 -10.96
N LEU A 207 3.93 10.03 -10.83
CA LEU A 207 2.90 10.71 -10.04
C LEU A 207 3.16 10.57 -8.54
N TRP A 208 3.48 9.37 -8.07
CA TRP A 208 3.71 9.11 -6.65
C TRP A 208 5.01 9.70 -6.12
N GLU A 209 6.09 9.63 -6.92
CA GLU A 209 7.43 10.08 -6.55
C GLU A 209 7.67 11.58 -6.83
N ALA A 210 6.67 12.30 -7.35
CA ALA A 210 6.76 13.73 -7.61
C ALA A 210 7.07 14.50 -6.31
N ARG A 211 8.24 15.14 -6.23
CA ARG A 211 8.69 15.81 -4.99
C ARG A 211 8.10 17.20 -4.76
N THR A 212 7.48 17.79 -5.79
CA THR A 212 6.97 19.17 -5.75
C THR A 212 5.55 19.21 -6.30
N ASN A 213 4.72 20.14 -5.83
CA ASN A 213 3.36 20.31 -6.38
C ASN A 213 3.42 20.65 -7.88
N ARG A 214 4.44 21.41 -8.30
CA ARG A 214 4.70 21.72 -9.70
C ARG A 214 4.99 20.47 -10.54
N SER A 215 5.88 19.58 -10.08
CA SER A 215 6.18 18.34 -10.79
C SER A 215 4.97 17.42 -10.81
N TRP A 216 4.26 17.29 -9.70
CA TRP A 216 3.05 16.47 -9.63
C TRP A 216 1.98 16.93 -10.62
N ARG A 217 1.70 18.24 -10.71
CA ARG A 217 0.77 18.79 -11.72
C ARG A 217 1.22 18.54 -13.15
N ARG A 218 2.52 18.58 -13.42
CA ARG A 218 3.09 18.26 -14.73
C ARG A 218 2.85 16.79 -15.08
N GLU A 219 3.22 15.88 -14.19
CA GLU A 219 3.02 14.43 -14.39
C GLU A 219 1.54 14.08 -14.51
N LEU A 220 0.68 14.72 -13.70
CA LEU A 220 -0.77 14.56 -13.80
C LEU A 220 -1.28 14.98 -15.18
N LYS A 221 -0.83 16.11 -15.71
CA LYS A 221 -1.23 16.55 -17.05
C LYS A 221 -0.79 15.56 -18.13
N LEU A 222 0.42 15.00 -18.02
CA LEU A 222 0.94 13.99 -18.94
C LEU A 222 0.12 12.70 -18.85
N TYR A 223 -0.15 12.22 -17.63
CA TYR A 223 -1.00 11.06 -17.38
C TYR A 223 -2.38 11.23 -18.03
N LEU A 224 -3.07 12.35 -17.75
CA LEU A 224 -4.41 12.61 -18.30
C LEU A 224 -4.42 12.77 -19.81
N SER A 225 -3.34 13.27 -20.41
CA SER A 225 -3.25 13.39 -21.88
C SER A 225 -3.16 12.04 -22.59
N GLY A 226 -2.66 11.01 -21.91
CA GLY A 226 -2.54 9.65 -22.42
C GLY A 226 -3.62 8.69 -21.93
N TRP A 227 -4.50 9.14 -21.02
CA TRP A 227 -5.50 8.27 -20.38
C TRP A 227 -6.70 8.04 -21.29
N THR A 228 -6.79 6.84 -21.86
CA THR A 228 -7.80 6.53 -22.89
C THR A 228 -9.09 5.95 -22.32
N SER A 229 -9.00 5.08 -21.30
CA SER A 229 -10.16 4.38 -20.74
C SER A 229 -11.03 5.25 -19.84
N HIS A 230 -10.46 6.30 -19.23
CA HIS A 230 -11.11 7.08 -18.17
C HIS A 230 -11.56 6.23 -16.95
N GLU A 231 -10.99 5.04 -16.79
CA GLU A 231 -11.25 4.10 -15.70
C GLU A 231 -9.96 3.80 -14.92
N VAL A 232 -10.09 3.49 -13.62
CA VAL A 232 -8.96 2.97 -12.83
C VAL A 232 -8.69 1.54 -13.29
N LEU A 233 -7.45 1.26 -13.70
CA LEU A 233 -7.02 -0.10 -14.01
C LEU A 233 -7.04 -0.97 -12.77
N THR A 234 -7.38 -2.24 -12.94
CA THR A 234 -7.35 -3.26 -11.89
C THR A 234 -6.30 -4.32 -12.19
N VAL A 235 -5.94 -5.13 -11.19
CA VAL A 235 -5.13 -6.35 -11.40
C VAL A 235 -5.77 -7.28 -12.43
N GLY A 236 -7.10 -7.32 -12.49
CA GLY A 236 -7.86 -8.10 -13.46
C GLY A 236 -7.64 -7.64 -14.89
N ASP A 237 -7.55 -6.32 -15.12
CA ASP A 237 -7.23 -5.77 -16.43
C ASP A 237 -5.83 -6.22 -16.88
N LEU A 238 -4.86 -6.28 -15.95
CA LEU A 238 -3.52 -6.82 -16.25
C LEU A 238 -3.51 -8.32 -16.53
N LEU A 239 -4.29 -9.09 -15.77
CA LEU A 239 -4.39 -10.54 -15.98
C LEU A 239 -4.95 -10.90 -17.34
N GLU A 240 -5.75 -10.02 -17.95
CA GLU A 240 -6.31 -10.24 -19.27
C GLU A 240 -5.30 -10.01 -20.41
N LEU A 241 -4.21 -9.27 -20.18
CA LEU A 241 -3.16 -8.92 -21.15
C LEU A 241 -2.16 -10.04 -21.47
N ASP A 242 -1.91 -10.95 -20.53
CA ASP A 242 -0.72 -11.79 -20.57
C ASP A 242 -0.95 -13.15 -21.29
N ASP A 243 -0.25 -13.32 -22.41
CA ASP A 243 0.22 -14.56 -23.07
C ASP A 243 0.98 -14.19 -24.37
N ALA A 244 0.87 -12.94 -24.84
CA ALA A 244 1.68 -12.38 -25.93
C ALA A 244 1.67 -10.83 -25.98
N GLY A 245 1.24 -10.14 -24.92
CA GLY A 245 0.83 -8.73 -25.00
C GLY A 245 -0.53 -8.55 -25.71
N CYS A 246 -1.25 -9.65 -25.93
CA CYS A 246 -2.57 -9.68 -26.53
C CYS A 246 -3.60 -10.07 -25.47
N PHE A 247 -4.60 -9.22 -25.27
CA PHE A 247 -5.78 -9.55 -24.49
C PHE A 247 -6.40 -10.85 -25.02
N LYS A 248 -6.47 -11.92 -24.22
CA LYS A 248 -6.92 -13.27 -24.65
C LYS A 248 -8.33 -13.33 -25.25
N ASN A 249 -9.13 -12.28 -25.08
CA ASN A 249 -10.54 -12.23 -25.49
C ASN A 249 -10.81 -11.18 -26.59
N THR A 250 -9.79 -10.76 -27.34
CA THR A 250 -9.84 -9.52 -28.13
C THR A 250 -10.74 -9.50 -29.34
N TRP A 251 -11.11 -10.62 -29.96
CA TRP A 251 -11.93 -10.52 -31.17
C TRP A 251 -13.39 -10.18 -30.88
N ASN A 252 -13.86 -10.39 -29.64
CA ASN A 252 -15.28 -10.26 -29.28
C ASN A 252 -15.58 -9.27 -28.14
N ASN A 253 -14.57 -8.64 -27.50
CA ASN A 253 -14.80 -7.72 -26.37
C ASN A 253 -14.13 -6.35 -26.58
N GLN A 254 -14.90 -5.41 -27.12
CA GLN A 254 -14.46 -4.06 -27.48
C GLN A 254 -14.00 -3.21 -26.26
N GLN A 255 -14.47 -3.54 -25.06
CA GLN A 255 -14.09 -2.86 -23.81
C GLN A 255 -12.70 -3.27 -23.29
N ALA A 256 -12.19 -4.44 -23.64
CA ALA A 256 -10.82 -4.85 -23.30
C ALA A 256 -9.78 -4.05 -24.09
N TYR A 257 -10.09 -3.65 -25.34
CA TYR A 257 -9.18 -2.85 -26.17
C TYR A 257 -9.00 -1.43 -25.66
N SER A 258 -9.99 -0.81 -25.00
CA SER A 258 -9.90 0.59 -24.56
C SER A 258 -8.91 0.80 -23.43
N LYS A 259 -8.61 -0.24 -22.64
CA LYS A 259 -7.66 -0.22 -21.51
C LYS A 259 -6.24 -0.63 -21.90
N LEU A 260 -6.03 -1.19 -23.09
CA LEU A 260 -4.70 -1.65 -23.53
C LEU A 260 -3.64 -0.55 -23.50
N PRO A 261 -3.88 0.66 -24.04
CA PRO A 261 -2.88 1.72 -24.02
C PRO A 261 -2.52 2.13 -22.59
N ASP A 262 -3.52 2.27 -21.72
CA ASP A 262 -3.34 2.63 -20.32
C ASP A 262 -2.54 1.58 -19.57
N ALA A 263 -2.81 0.30 -19.79
CA ALA A 263 -2.11 -0.77 -19.12
C ALA A 263 -0.65 -0.90 -19.58
N VAL A 264 -0.38 -0.75 -20.87
CA VAL A 264 1.00 -0.71 -21.40
C VAL A 264 1.76 0.49 -20.81
N ASN A 265 1.12 1.65 -20.76
CA ASN A 265 1.70 2.85 -20.17
C ASN A 265 2.00 2.65 -18.67
N TRP A 266 1.08 2.03 -17.93
CA TRP A 266 1.27 1.68 -16.53
C TRP A 266 2.46 0.73 -16.34
N CYS A 267 2.59 -0.33 -17.13
CA CYS A 267 3.73 -1.25 -17.07
C CYS A 267 5.08 -0.54 -17.32
N GLY A 268 5.09 0.44 -18.24
CA GLY A 268 6.29 1.23 -18.55
C GLY A 268 6.70 2.22 -17.44
N ASN A 269 5.79 2.58 -16.54
CA ASN A 269 6.02 3.56 -15.48
C ASN A 269 5.55 3.08 -14.10
N SER A 270 5.68 1.78 -13.83
CA SER A 270 5.38 1.18 -12.53
C SER A 270 6.49 1.42 -11.51
N ASP A 271 6.12 1.72 -10.27
CA ASP A 271 7.08 1.79 -9.16
C ASP A 271 7.39 0.40 -8.58
N SER A 272 8.12 0.34 -7.46
CA SER A 272 8.47 -0.93 -6.81
C SER A 272 7.24 -1.76 -6.43
N LEU A 273 6.17 -1.15 -5.92
CA LEU A 273 4.94 -1.84 -5.56
C LEU A 273 4.22 -2.36 -6.82
N GLY A 274 4.12 -1.54 -7.87
CA GLY A 274 3.57 -1.95 -9.17
C GLY A 274 4.32 -3.15 -9.76
N MET A 275 5.65 -3.16 -9.65
CA MET A 275 6.47 -4.30 -10.07
C MET A 275 6.20 -5.57 -9.24
N LEU A 276 5.95 -5.44 -7.92
CA LEU A 276 5.54 -6.60 -7.11
C LEU A 276 4.21 -7.18 -7.59
N ILE A 277 3.22 -6.33 -7.90
CA ILE A 277 1.93 -6.74 -8.47
C ILE A 277 2.13 -7.48 -9.78
N TRP A 278 2.93 -6.91 -10.69
CA TRP A 278 3.24 -7.53 -11.98
C TRP A 278 3.88 -8.91 -11.82
N MET A 279 4.87 -9.02 -10.92
CA MET A 279 5.57 -10.27 -10.66
C MET A 279 4.66 -11.38 -10.15
N VAL A 280 3.60 -11.07 -9.40
CA VAL A 280 2.71 -12.10 -8.84
C VAL A 280 1.58 -12.55 -9.76
N LEU A 281 1.37 -11.87 -10.90
CA LEU A 281 0.31 -12.22 -11.87
C LEU A 281 0.32 -13.69 -12.33
N PRO A 282 1.48 -14.34 -12.56
CA PRO A 282 1.52 -15.76 -12.92
C PRO A 282 0.95 -16.69 -11.84
N PHE A 283 1.08 -16.37 -10.54
CA PHE A 283 0.57 -17.20 -9.45
C PHE A 283 -0.96 -17.21 -9.40
N GLN A 284 -1.58 -16.06 -9.65
CA GLN A 284 -3.04 -15.93 -9.73
C GLN A 284 -3.64 -16.82 -10.83
N ARG A 285 -2.91 -17.00 -11.94
CA ARG A 285 -3.32 -17.88 -13.04
C ARG A 285 -3.25 -19.35 -12.67
N TRP A 286 -2.24 -19.74 -11.90
CA TRP A 286 -2.07 -21.11 -11.44
C TRP A 286 -3.18 -21.51 -10.47
N ARG A 287 -3.47 -20.69 -9.45
CA ARG A 287 -4.58 -20.93 -8.50
C ARG A 287 -5.94 -21.11 -9.20
N LYS A 288 -6.18 -20.39 -10.32
CA LYS A 288 -7.39 -20.55 -11.15
C LYS A 288 -7.46 -21.88 -11.91
N LYS A 289 -6.31 -22.46 -12.29
CA LYS A 289 -6.26 -23.77 -12.97
C LYS A 289 -6.55 -24.92 -12.00
N ASP A 290 -6.08 -24.82 -10.76
CA ASP A 290 -6.29 -25.86 -9.75
C ASP A 290 -7.70 -25.83 -9.15
N ALA A 291 -8.33 -24.66 -9.02
CA ALA A 291 -9.74 -24.53 -8.59
C ALA A 291 -10.78 -25.03 -9.63
N ARG A 292 -10.34 -25.59 -10.76
CA ARG A 292 -11.20 -26.13 -11.83
C ARG A 292 -11.19 -27.67 -11.91
N TRP A 293 -10.63 -28.35 -10.91
CA TRP A 293 -10.63 -29.81 -10.79
C TRP A 293 -11.26 -30.25 -9.47
#